data_AF-A0A5J4N3P3-F1
#
_entry.id   AF-A0A5J4N3P3-F1
#
_cell.length_a   1.000
_cell.length_b   1.000
_cell.length_c   1.000
_cell.angle_alpha   90.00
_cell.angle_beta   90.00
_cell.angle_gamma   90.00
#
_symmetry.space_group_name_H-M   'P 1'
#
loop_
_entity.id
_entity.type
_entity.pdbx_description
1 polymer ?
#
loop_
_entity_poly.entity_id
_entity_poly.type
_entity_poly.pdbx_seq_one_letter_code
_entity_poly.pdbx_strand_id
1 'polypeptide(L)'
;PSTARHLPIEAVDGHGHGTFVAGIIAATSRSPSMISDALLSSGAPSKRPPCPIPGIAPQADLYIFRVFNDNQVSYTSWFLDAFNYAISRRLHVINLSVGGPDFLDLPFVDK
;
A
#
# COMPACT_ATOMS: atom_id res chain seq x y z
N PRO A 1 -3.76 36.17 -0.16
CA PRO A 1 -4.37 34.87 0.20
C PRO A 1 -3.34 33.74 0.04
N SER A 2 -2.88 33.18 1.16
CA SER A 2 -1.79 32.21 1.23
C SER A 2 -2.10 30.95 0.43
N THR A 3 -1.33 30.71 -0.64
CA THR A 3 -1.12 29.39 -1.22
C THR A 3 -0.54 28.48 -0.14
N ALA A 4 -1.40 27.74 0.54
CA ALA A 4 -1.01 26.57 1.29
C ALA A 4 -0.37 25.61 0.29
N ARG A 5 0.96 25.59 0.24
CA ARG A 5 1.69 24.55 -0.46
C ARG A 5 1.18 23.24 0.14
N HIS A 6 0.56 22.43 -0.69
CA HIS A 6 0.20 21.06 -0.36
C HIS A 6 1.52 20.34 -0.08
N LEU A 7 1.95 20.36 1.19
CA LEU A 7 3.06 19.52 1.62
C LEU A 7 2.61 18.10 1.27
N PRO A 8 3.38 17.34 0.47
CA PRO A 8 3.00 15.98 0.16
C PRO A 8 2.82 15.27 1.49
N ILE A 9 1.60 14.81 1.76
CA ILE A 9 1.40 13.80 2.80
C ILE A 9 2.29 12.66 2.34
N GLU A 10 3.43 12.46 2.99
CA GLU A 10 4.23 11.29 2.70
C GLU A 10 3.31 10.09 2.88
N ALA A 11 3.32 9.17 1.92
CA ALA A 11 2.47 7.97 1.96
C ALA A 11 2.89 6.98 3.07
N VAL A 12 3.63 7.45 4.08
CA VAL A 12 3.96 6.73 5.29
C VAL A 12 2.67 6.37 6.00
N ASP A 13 2.52 5.09 6.29
CA ASP A 13 1.36 4.53 6.94
C ASP A 13 1.50 4.64 8.46
N GLY A 14 0.74 5.56 9.07
CA GLY A 14 0.71 5.75 10.53
C GLY A 14 -0.10 4.68 11.29
N HIS A 15 -0.88 3.84 10.58
CA HIS A 15 -1.83 2.90 11.18
C HIS A 15 -1.45 1.43 10.95
N GLY A 16 -0.74 1.13 9.87
CA GLY A 16 -0.39 -0.23 9.44
C GLY A 16 -1.45 -0.90 8.56
N HIS A 17 -2.65 -0.33 8.41
CA HIS A 17 -3.72 -0.89 7.58
C HIS A 17 -3.31 -0.98 6.10
N GLY A 18 -2.77 0.11 5.55
CA GLY A 18 -2.32 0.14 4.15
C GLY A 18 -1.13 -0.81 3.92
N THR A 19 -0.23 -0.88 4.90
CA THR A 19 0.93 -1.78 4.91
C THR A 19 0.51 -3.25 4.90
N PHE A 20 -0.48 -3.61 5.72
CA PHE A 20 -1.03 -4.96 5.76
C PHE A 20 -1.64 -5.38 4.42
N VAL A 21 -2.47 -4.51 3.82
CA VAL A 21 -3.08 -4.74 2.51
C VAL A 21 -2.01 -4.86 1.41
N ALA A 22 -1.03 -3.96 1.39
CA ALA A 22 0.09 -4.01 0.46
C ALA A 22 0.91 -5.31 0.58
N GLY A 23 1.10 -5.79 1.81
CA GLY A 23 1.78 -7.06 2.09
C GLY A 23 1.04 -8.27 1.51
N ILE A 24 -0.29 -8.33 1.65
CA ILE A 24 -1.10 -9.40 1.05
C ILE A 24 -0.95 -9.41 -0.47
N ILE A 25 -0.88 -8.23 -1.10
CA ILE A 25 -0.80 -8.11 -2.56
C ILE A 25 0.60 -8.50 -3.05
N ALA A 26 1.66 -7.83 -2.59
CA ALA A 26 2.97 -7.92 -3.23
C ALA A 26 4.15 -8.06 -2.26
N ALA A 27 3.95 -8.59 -1.04
CA ALA A 27 5.09 -8.90 -0.17
C ALA A 27 6.10 -9.79 -0.91
N THR A 28 7.37 -9.37 -0.93
CA THR A 28 8.42 -10.14 -1.59
C THR A 28 8.85 -11.31 -0.69
N SER A 29 8.84 -12.53 -1.20
CA SER A 29 9.56 -13.62 -0.56
C SER A 29 11.03 -13.53 -0.95
N ARG A 30 11.81 -12.75 -0.19
CA ARG A 30 13.26 -12.81 -0.36
C ARG A 30 13.78 -13.99 0.44
N SER A 31 13.95 -15.13 -0.22
CA SER A 31 15.04 -16.03 0.17
C SER A 31 16.34 -15.29 -0.17
N PRO A 32 17.21 -14.98 0.80
CA PRO A 32 18.46 -14.31 0.50
C PRO A 32 19.35 -15.29 -0.28
N SER A 33 19.32 -15.21 -1.61
CA SER A 33 20.50 -15.53 -2.41
C SER A 33 21.52 -14.41 -2.23
N MET A 34 22.03 -14.27 -1.02
CA MET A 34 23.40 -13.81 -0.82
C MET A 34 24.19 -15.03 -0.42
N ILE A 35 25.27 -15.23 -1.16
CA ILE A 35 26.20 -16.33 -1.09
C ILE A 35 26.91 -16.25 0.27
N SER A 36 26.27 -16.64 1.38
CA SER A 36 26.92 -16.68 2.71
C SER A 36 26.27 -17.52 3.80
N ASP A 37 24.98 -17.91 3.75
CA ASP A 37 24.37 -18.52 4.96
C ASP A 37 24.31 -20.07 4.95
N ALA A 38 24.49 -20.72 3.80
CA ALA A 38 24.52 -22.19 3.72
C ALA A 38 25.93 -22.79 3.97
N LEU A 39 27.01 -22.01 3.80
CA LEU A 39 28.38 -22.51 3.93
C LEU A 39 29.00 -22.26 5.33
N LEU A 40 28.37 -21.41 6.15
CA LEU A 40 28.87 -21.04 7.48
C LEU A 40 27.91 -21.35 8.64
N SER A 41 26.75 -21.97 8.40
CA SER A 41 25.96 -22.54 9.49
C SER A 41 26.34 -24.01 9.71
N SER A 42 27.54 -24.17 10.25
CA SER A 42 27.93 -25.34 11.02
C SER A 42 26.91 -25.60 12.14
N GLY A 43 26.06 -26.61 11.99
CA GLY A 43 25.52 -27.40 13.10
C GLY A 43 24.63 -26.73 14.15
N ALA A 44 23.94 -25.61 13.87
CA ALA A 44 22.99 -25.01 14.81
C ALA A 44 21.57 -24.93 14.21
N PRO A 45 20.51 -25.38 14.92
CA PRO A 45 19.14 -25.17 14.47
C PRO A 45 18.84 -23.67 14.47
N SER A 46 18.56 -23.13 13.28
CA SER A 46 18.25 -21.71 13.10
C SER A 46 16.99 -21.32 13.87
N LYS A 47 17.14 -20.58 14.98
CA LYS A 47 16.06 -19.79 15.62
C LYS A 47 15.63 -18.57 14.77
N ARG A 48 15.75 -18.63 13.44
CA ARG A 48 15.20 -17.56 12.59
C ARG A 48 13.73 -17.88 12.32
N PRO A 49 12.79 -16.96 12.58
CA PRO A 49 11.40 -17.17 12.18
C PRO A 49 11.36 -17.44 10.68
N PRO A 50 10.51 -18.37 10.21
CA PRO A 50 10.37 -18.65 8.78
C PRO A 50 10.10 -17.34 8.03
N CYS A 51 10.73 -17.19 6.86
CA CYS A 51 10.59 -16.00 6.03
C CYS A 51 9.09 -15.69 5.78
N PRO A 52 8.67 -14.41 5.74
CA PRO A 52 7.28 -14.06 5.47
C PRO A 52 6.79 -14.72 4.16
N ILE A 53 5.54 -15.19 4.19
CA ILE A 53 4.87 -15.75 3.01
C ILE A 53 4.81 -14.63 1.94
N PRO A 54 5.16 -14.91 0.67
CA PRO A 54 5.00 -13.93 -0.39
C PRO A 54 3.54 -13.48 -0.51
N GLY A 55 3.35 -12.25 -1.01
CA GLY A 55 2.04 -11.78 -1.43
C GLY A 55 1.50 -12.58 -2.62
N ILE A 56 0.24 -12.37 -2.97
CA ILE A 56 -0.43 -13.07 -4.08
C ILE A 56 0.25 -12.76 -5.43
N ALA A 57 0.75 -11.53 -5.60
CA ALA A 57 1.45 -11.05 -6.78
C ALA A 57 2.75 -10.32 -6.40
N PRO A 58 3.81 -11.04 -5.97
CA PRO A 58 5.07 -10.44 -5.48
C PRO A 58 5.85 -9.65 -6.53
N GLN A 59 5.53 -9.84 -7.81
CA GLN A 59 6.17 -9.16 -8.96
C GLN A 59 5.37 -7.93 -9.42
N ALA A 60 4.24 -7.61 -8.78
CA ALA A 60 3.45 -6.43 -9.12
C ALA A 60 4.10 -5.17 -8.55
N ASP A 61 4.18 -4.12 -9.37
CA ASP A 61 4.57 -2.79 -8.89
C ASP A 61 3.41 -2.16 -8.11
N LEU A 62 3.67 -1.73 -6.88
CA LEU A 62 2.70 -1.03 -6.06
C LEU A 62 2.88 0.48 -6.15
N TYR A 63 1.79 1.18 -6.48
CA TYR A 63 1.67 2.63 -6.39
C TYR A 63 0.76 2.95 -5.20
N ILE A 64 1.29 3.63 -4.18
CA ILE A 64 0.58 3.87 -2.92
C ILE A 64 0.06 5.31 -2.89
N PHE A 65 -1.25 5.45 -2.74
CA PHE A 65 -1.94 6.73 -2.54
C PHE A 65 -2.59 6.74 -1.17
N ARG A 66 -2.08 7.59 -0.28
CA ARG A 66 -2.70 7.81 1.03
C ARG A 66 -3.79 8.88 0.90
N VAL A 67 -5.05 8.45 0.99
CA VAL A 67 -6.24 9.31 0.82
C VAL A 67 -6.97 9.62 2.13
N PHE A 68 -6.30 9.42 3.27
CA PHE A 68 -6.80 9.78 4.60
C PHE A 68 -5.63 10.20 5.50
N ASN A 69 -5.91 11.08 6.44
CA ASN A 69 -4.93 11.50 7.46
C ASN A 69 -4.94 10.54 8.67
N ASP A 70 -4.09 10.78 9.66
CA ASP A 70 -4.00 9.92 10.85
C ASP A 70 -5.24 10.02 11.77
N ASN A 71 -6.10 11.00 11.53
CA ASN A 71 -7.38 11.13 12.21
C ASN A 71 -8.53 10.45 11.44
N GLN A 72 -8.20 9.62 10.43
CA GLN A 72 -9.14 8.90 9.58
C GLN A 72 -10.12 9.81 8.80
N VAL A 73 -9.74 11.08 8.61
CA VAL A 73 -10.47 12.03 7.78
C VAL A 73 -10.00 11.91 6.34
N SER A 74 -10.94 11.84 5.41
CA SER A 74 -10.70 11.82 3.97
C SER A 74 -11.54 12.87 3.25
N TYR A 75 -11.08 13.31 2.08
CA TYR A 75 -11.79 14.23 1.22
C TYR A 75 -11.95 13.62 -0.17
N THR A 76 -13.11 13.80 -0.80
CA THR A 76 -13.39 13.33 -2.17
C THR A 76 -12.33 13.80 -3.16
N SER A 77 -11.80 15.02 -3.00
CA SER A 77 -10.74 15.55 -3.85
C SER A 77 -9.47 14.69 -3.85
N TRP A 78 -9.09 14.09 -2.71
CA TRP A 78 -7.90 13.25 -2.62
C TRP A 78 -8.07 11.93 -3.39
N PHE A 79 -9.29 11.39 -3.43
CA PHE A 79 -9.61 10.24 -4.29
C PHE A 79 -9.55 10.60 -5.77
N LEU A 80 -10.14 11.74 -6.16
CA LEU A 80 -10.11 12.22 -7.54
C LEU A 80 -8.68 12.44 -8.02
N ASP A 81 -7.82 13.03 -7.21
CA ASP A 81 -6.40 13.23 -7.53
C ASP A 81 -5.67 11.88 -7.71
N ALA A 82 -5.91 10.92 -6.83
CA ALA A 82 -5.33 9.57 -6.93
C ALA A 82 -5.81 8.82 -8.19
N PHE A 83 -7.10 8.90 -8.52
CA PHE A 83 -7.65 8.27 -9.72
C PHE A 83 -7.14 8.93 -11.00
N ASN A 84 -7.09 10.26 -11.05
CA ASN A 84 -6.53 10.99 -12.17
C ASN A 84 -5.07 10.59 -12.40
N TYR A 85 -4.29 10.47 -11.32
CA TYR A 85 -2.91 9.97 -11.41
C TYR A 85 -2.87 8.54 -11.95
N ALA A 86 -3.69 7.63 -11.40
CA ALA A 86 -3.74 6.23 -11.82
C ALA A 86 -4.10 6.08 -13.31
N ILE A 87 -5.09 6.83 -13.80
CA ILE A 87 -5.50 6.86 -15.21
C ILE A 87 -4.35 7.40 -16.07
N SER A 88 -3.74 8.52 -15.67
CA SER A 88 -2.64 9.13 -16.43
C SER A 88 -1.43 8.19 -16.58
N ARG A 89 -1.17 7.36 -15.57
CA ARG A 89 -0.11 6.34 -15.55
C ARG A 89 -0.54 5.00 -16.13
N ARG A 90 -1.80 4.86 -16.55
CA ARG A 90 -2.40 3.62 -17.06
C ARG A 90 -2.20 2.45 -16.09
N LEU A 91 -2.42 2.68 -14.78
CA LEU A 91 -2.38 1.61 -13.80
C LEU A 91 -3.48 0.58 -14.11
N HIS A 92 -3.13 -0.70 -14.00
CA HIS A 92 -3.99 -1.79 -14.47
C HIS A 92 -5.11 -2.15 -13.48
N VAL A 93 -4.84 -2.03 -12.19
CA VAL A 93 -5.73 -2.43 -11.10
C VAL A 93 -5.67 -1.39 -10.00
N ILE A 94 -6.83 -1.06 -9.43
CA ILE A 94 -6.95 -0.21 -8.24
C ILE A 94 -7.55 -1.07 -7.13
N ASN A 95 -6.84 -1.16 -6.00
CA ASN A 95 -7.38 -1.75 -4.78
C ASN A 95 -7.81 -0.64 -3.82
N LEU A 96 -9.10 -0.60 -3.49
CA LEU A 96 -9.67 0.33 -2.50
C LEU A 96 -10.15 -0.47 -1.30
N SER A 97 -9.41 -0.38 -0.20
CA SER A 97 -9.76 -1.03 1.07
C SER A 97 -10.21 0.02 2.08
N VAL A 98 -11.11 0.89 1.66
CA VAL A 98 -11.68 1.98 2.47
C VAL A 98 -13.19 1.98 2.30
N GLY A 99 -13.92 2.39 3.33
CA GLY A 99 -15.37 2.53 3.31
C GLY A 99 -15.80 3.61 4.29
N GLY A 100 -16.73 4.46 3.87
CA GLY A 100 -17.36 5.45 4.74
C GLY A 100 -18.72 4.97 5.24
N PRO A 101 -19.26 5.60 6.30
CA PRO A 101 -20.66 5.41 6.70
C PRO A 101 -21.64 6.05 5.70
N ASP A 102 -21.13 6.88 4.79
CA ASP A 102 -21.91 7.63 3.82
C ASP A 102 -22.09 6.80 2.54
N PHE A 103 -23.28 6.19 2.41
CA PHE A 103 -23.71 5.46 1.22
C PHE A 103 -24.40 6.37 0.19
N LEU A 104 -24.46 7.69 0.46
CA LEU A 104 -25.31 8.67 -0.22
C LEU A 104 -24.51 9.71 -1.01
N ASP A 105 -23.29 9.39 -1.45
CA ASP A 105 -22.63 10.17 -2.49
C ASP A 105 -23.45 10.05 -3.79
N LEU A 106 -24.36 11.00 -4.02
CA LEU A 106 -25.20 11.17 -5.22
C LEU A 106 -24.47 10.84 -6.54
N PRO A 107 -23.21 11.26 -6.79
CA PRO A 107 -22.51 10.90 -8.03
C PRO A 107 -22.23 9.40 -8.23
N PHE A 108 -22.38 8.55 -7.20
CA PHE A 108 -22.25 7.09 -7.29
C PHE A 108 -23.59 6.34 -7.21
N VAL A 109 -24.69 7.04 -6.89
CA VAL A 109 -26.04 6.48 -6.80
C VAL A 109 -26.87 6.77 -8.05
N ASP A 110 -26.68 7.94 -8.67
CA ASP A 110 -27.37 8.29 -9.91
C ASP A 110 -26.76 7.49 -11.08
N LYS A 111 -27.50 6.46 -11.54
CA LYS A 111 -27.27 5.73 -12.79
C LYS A 111 -28.12 6.31 -13.92
#